data_AF-A0A1Q5PP53-F1
#
_entry.id   AF-A0A1Q5PP53-F1
#
_cell.length_a   1.000
_cell.length_b   1.000
_cell.length_c   1.000
_cell.angle_alpha   90.00
_cell.angle_beta   90.00
_cell.angle_gamma   90.00
#
_symmetry.space_group_name_H-M   'P 1'
#
loop_
_entity.id
_entity.type
_entity.pdbx_description
1 polymer ?
#
loop_
_entity_poly.entity_id
_entity_poly.type
_entity_poly.pdbx_seq_one_letter_code
_entity_poly.pdbx_strand_id
1 'polypeptide(L)'
;MHTFSPGAILKAEQLNGNFAELEKVAKPIILKRPVTVNYSAGQEDYWDLNLTKAGFTSTPIISVTTHTVGRSHITATPVAVTPNGARIEVKAHRAYTGTLEIFAICYDPSTVIDQ
;
A
#
# COMPACT_ATOMS: atom_id res chain seq x y z
N MET A 1 -20.22 -14.30 1.22
CA MET A 1 -20.34 -12.97 0.59
C MET A 1 -20.00 -11.98 1.69
N HIS A 2 -18.79 -11.41 1.68
CA HIS A 2 -18.39 -10.43 2.69
C HIS A 2 -18.69 -9.05 2.14
N THR A 3 -19.69 -8.39 2.72
CA THR A 3 -20.02 -7.00 2.44
C THR A 3 -19.00 -6.10 3.12
N PHE A 4 -18.28 -5.29 2.36
CA PHE A 4 -17.37 -4.28 2.90
C PHE A 4 -18.13 -2.95 3.04
N SER A 5 -18.09 -2.37 4.24
CA SER A 5 -18.73 -1.08 4.50
C SER A 5 -17.94 0.08 3.87
N PRO A 6 -18.62 1.17 3.48
CA PRO A 6 -17.96 2.41 3.05
C PRO A 6 -16.95 2.89 4.10
N GLY A 7 -15.74 3.26 3.66
CA GLY A 7 -14.66 3.69 4.56
C GLY A 7 -13.87 2.57 5.24
N ALA A 8 -14.09 1.30 4.87
CA ALA A 8 -13.25 0.21 5.35
C ALA A 8 -11.80 0.40 4.86
N ILE A 9 -10.88 0.68 5.79
CA ILE A 9 -9.44 0.52 5.56
C ILE A 9 -9.22 -0.99 5.42
N LEU A 10 -9.18 -1.47 4.18
CA LEU A 10 -8.90 -2.87 3.90
C LEU A 10 -7.44 -3.13 4.28
N LYS A 11 -7.26 -3.79 5.43
CA LYS A 11 -5.95 -4.31 5.83
C LYS A 11 -5.55 -5.33 4.77
N ALA A 12 -4.29 -5.32 4.35
CA ALA A 12 -3.81 -6.24 3.32
C ALA A 12 -4.02 -7.73 3.69
N GLU A 13 -4.14 -8.05 4.98
CA GLU A 13 -4.52 -9.37 5.48
C GLU A 13 -5.98 -9.77 5.19
N GLN A 14 -6.89 -8.80 4.98
CA GLN A 14 -8.27 -9.05 4.53
C GLN A 14 -8.36 -9.21 2.99
N LEU A 15 -7.32 -8.80 2.27
CA LEU A 15 -7.18 -8.96 0.82
C LEU A 15 -6.55 -10.31 0.44
N ASN A 16 -6.50 -11.26 1.37
CA ASN A 16 -5.92 -12.60 1.23
C ASN A 16 -6.70 -13.45 0.19
N GLY A 17 -6.58 -13.07 -1.09
CA GLY A 17 -7.17 -13.75 -2.25
C GLY A 17 -8.18 -12.94 -3.08
N ASN A 18 -8.71 -11.81 -2.60
CA ASN A 18 -9.82 -11.09 -3.28
C ASN A 18 -9.43 -9.76 -3.96
N PHE A 19 -8.20 -9.66 -4.49
CA PHE A 19 -7.79 -8.54 -5.36
C PHE A 19 -8.75 -8.32 -6.55
N ALA A 20 -9.35 -9.39 -7.06
CA ALA A 20 -10.30 -9.33 -8.17
C ALA A 20 -11.61 -8.58 -7.85
N GLU A 21 -12.02 -8.48 -6.58
CA GLU A 21 -13.18 -7.67 -6.19
C GLU A 21 -12.82 -6.18 -6.05
N LEU A 22 -11.62 -5.87 -5.53
CA LEU A 22 -11.13 -4.49 -5.49
C LEU A 22 -11.00 -3.92 -6.91
N GLU A 23 -10.47 -4.71 -7.85
CA GLU A 23 -10.36 -4.36 -9.27
C GLU A 23 -11.70 -4.02 -9.92
N LYS A 24 -12.77 -4.72 -9.53
CA LYS A 24 -14.12 -4.51 -10.07
C LYS A 24 -14.76 -3.22 -9.57
N VAL A 25 -14.54 -2.86 -8.30
CA VAL A 25 -15.26 -1.75 -7.66
C VAL A 25 -14.48 -0.45 -7.72
N ALA A 26 -13.17 -0.48 -7.47
CA ALA A 26 -12.38 0.73 -7.21
C ALA A 26 -11.27 1.01 -8.24
N LYS A 27 -11.11 0.13 -9.24
CA LYS A 27 -10.03 0.21 -10.26
C LYS A 27 -8.67 0.63 -9.66
N PRO A 28 -8.17 -0.12 -8.67
CA PRO A 28 -7.01 0.28 -7.91
C PRO A 28 -5.77 0.24 -8.80
N ILE A 29 -4.85 1.17 -8.54
CA ILE A 29 -3.51 1.12 -9.09
C ILE A 29 -2.65 0.40 -8.06
N ILE A 30 -2.08 -0.73 -8.47
CA ILE A 30 -1.17 -1.52 -7.64
C ILE A 30 0.25 -1.24 -8.10
N LEU A 31 1.03 -0.63 -7.21
CA LEU A 31 2.45 -0.37 -7.42
C LEU A 31 3.25 -1.33 -6.55
N LYS A 32 4.31 -1.92 -7.13
CA LYS A 32 5.23 -2.79 -6.42
C LYS A 32 6.65 -2.24 -6.48
N ARG A 33 7.37 -2.31 -5.37
CA ARG A 33 8.81 -2.02 -5.31
C ARG A 33 9.53 -3.20 -4.65
N PRO A 34 10.28 -4.00 -5.43
CA PRO A 34 11.24 -4.93 -4.85
C PRO A 34 12.43 -4.14 -4.32
N VAL A 35 12.84 -4.41 -3.08
CA VAL A 35 13.99 -3.77 -2.44
C VAL A 35 14.86 -4.86 -1.83
N THR A 36 16.13 -4.88 -2.22
CA THR A 36 17.14 -5.64 -1.48
C THR A 36 17.73 -4.69 -0.44
N VAL A 37 17.56 -5.02 0.83
CA VAL A 37 17.85 -4.10 1.94
C VAL A 37 18.76 -4.74 2.96
N ASN A 38 19.57 -3.89 3.57
CA ASN A 38 20.22 -4.16 4.85
C ASN A 38 19.81 -3.05 5.81
N TYR A 39 18.74 -3.30 6.57
CA TYR A 39 18.23 -2.36 7.55
C TYR A 39 18.80 -2.65 8.92
N SER A 40 19.24 -1.60 9.60
CA SER A 40 19.50 -1.61 11.03
C SER A 40 18.17 -1.49 11.81
N ALA A 41 18.17 -1.90 13.08
CA ALA A 41 17.00 -1.69 13.93
C ALA A 41 16.73 -0.19 14.11
N GLY A 42 15.48 0.23 13.90
CA GLY A 42 15.04 1.62 13.92
C GLY A 42 15.28 2.39 12.62
N GLN A 43 15.91 1.80 11.60
CA GLN A 43 16.16 2.48 10.34
C GLN A 43 14.87 2.78 9.58
N GLU A 44 14.81 3.99 9.03
CA GLU A 44 13.72 4.50 8.20
C GLU A 44 14.23 4.68 6.77
N ASP A 45 13.40 4.30 5.80
CA ASP A 45 13.57 4.57 4.37
C ASP A 45 12.27 5.13 3.80
N TYR A 46 12.34 5.78 2.65
CA TYR A 46 11.19 6.38 2.00
C TYR A 46 11.03 5.89 0.56
N TRP A 47 9.77 5.70 0.17
CA TRP A 47 9.38 5.45 -1.21
C TRP A 47 8.38 6.50 -1.67
N ASP A 48 8.82 7.34 -2.60
CA ASP A 48 7.97 8.30 -3.28
C ASP A 48 7.27 7.66 -4.48
N LEU A 49 5.94 7.69 -4.45
CA LEU A 49 5.05 7.26 -5.53
C LEU A 49 4.73 8.46 -6.42
N ASN A 50 4.96 8.30 -7.73
CA ASN A 50 4.46 9.24 -8.72
C ASN A 50 3.10 8.74 -9.24
N LEU A 51 2.04 9.46 -8.92
CA LEU A 51 0.66 9.17 -9.30
C LEU A 51 0.11 10.19 -10.32
N THR A 52 0.94 11.08 -10.88
CA THR A 52 0.47 12.10 -11.84
C THR A 52 -0.23 11.51 -13.07
N LYS A 53 0.17 10.30 -13.49
CA LYS A 53 -0.46 9.58 -14.61
C LYS A 53 -1.62 8.68 -14.19
N ALA A 54 -1.91 8.59 -12.90
CA ALA A 54 -3.00 7.78 -12.37
C ALA A 54 -4.38 8.38 -12.65
N GLY A 55 -4.46 9.70 -12.86
CA GLY A 55 -5.72 10.38 -13.14
C GLY A 55 -6.68 10.44 -11.95
N PHE A 56 -6.17 10.38 -10.71
CA PHE A 56 -7.00 10.54 -9.51
C PHE A 56 -7.61 11.95 -9.48
N THR A 57 -8.92 12.02 -9.28
CA THR A 57 -9.66 13.28 -9.23
C THR A 57 -9.69 13.88 -7.82
N SER A 58 -9.39 13.06 -6.82
CA SER A 58 -9.30 13.41 -5.41
C SER A 58 -8.06 12.79 -4.77
N THR A 59 -7.79 13.08 -3.50
CA THR A 59 -6.69 12.43 -2.78
C THR A 59 -7.01 10.94 -2.63
N PRO A 60 -6.21 10.02 -3.23
CA PRO A 60 -6.50 8.61 -3.19
C PRO A 60 -6.34 8.05 -1.78
N ILE A 61 -7.06 6.97 -1.48
CA ILE A 61 -6.74 6.13 -0.33
C ILE A 61 -5.59 5.22 -0.73
N ILE A 62 -4.58 5.11 0.13
CA ILE A 62 -3.41 4.25 -0.10
C ILE A 62 -3.30 3.25 1.04
N SER A 63 -3.45 1.97 0.72
CA SER A 63 -3.11 0.87 1.61
C SER A 63 -1.74 0.34 1.23
N VAL A 64 -0.87 0.12 2.21
CA VAL A 64 0.49 -0.37 1.98
C VAL A 64 0.69 -1.67 2.73
N THR A 65 1.34 -2.63 2.07
CA THR A 65 1.77 -3.87 2.70
C THR A 65 3.16 -4.25 2.27
N THR A 66 3.79 -5.05 3.10
CA THR A 66 5.12 -5.59 2.87
C THR A 66 5.05 -7.10 2.82
N HIS A 67 5.66 -7.67 1.80
CA HIS A 67 5.87 -9.11 1.69
C HIS A 67 7.36 -9.37 1.85
N THR A 68 7.70 -10.30 2.74
CA THR A 68 9.08 -10.74 2.96
C THR A 68 9.14 -12.25 2.98
N VAL A 69 10.30 -12.76 2.59
CA VAL A 69 10.61 -14.18 2.77
C VAL A 69 11.08 -14.37 4.22
N GLY A 70 10.13 -14.62 5.14
CA GLY A 70 10.39 -14.81 6.58
C GLY A 70 9.55 -13.91 7.48
N ARG A 71 9.80 -13.91 8.79
CA ARG A 71 9.14 -12.96 9.72
C ARG A 71 9.84 -11.60 9.66
N SER A 72 9.37 -10.68 8.82
CA SER A 72 9.83 -9.29 8.86
C SER A 72 9.17 -8.51 9.97
N HIS A 73 9.98 -7.73 10.70
CA HIS A 73 9.51 -6.68 11.60
C HIS A 73 9.59 -5.33 10.90
N ILE A 74 9.11 -5.28 9.66
CA ILE A 74 9.12 -4.07 8.82
C ILE A 74 7.68 -3.58 8.70
N THR A 75 7.48 -2.28 8.86
CA THR A 75 6.21 -1.61 8.60
C THR A 75 6.37 -0.65 7.45
N ALA A 76 5.35 -0.52 6.61
CA ALA A 76 5.29 0.49 5.57
C ALA A 76 4.00 1.30 5.73
N THR A 77 4.14 2.62 5.85
CA THR A 77 3.04 3.53 6.20
C THR A 77 3.04 4.74 5.27
N PRO A 78 1.92 5.12 4.66
CA PRO A 78 1.83 6.39 3.94
C PRO A 78 1.91 7.55 4.93
N VAL A 79 2.84 8.48 4.72
CA VAL A 79 3.07 9.65 5.59
C VAL A 79 2.69 10.98 4.92
N ALA A 80 2.53 10.98 3.59
CA ALA A 80 1.97 12.09 2.83
C ALA A 80 1.25 11.55 1.60
N VAL A 81 0.04 12.02 1.31
CA VAL A 81 -0.75 11.58 0.15
C VAL A 81 -1.38 12.79 -0.52
N THR A 82 -1.21 12.87 -1.83
CA THR A 82 -1.81 13.87 -2.73
C THR A 82 -2.39 13.15 -3.95
N PRO A 83 -3.24 13.80 -4.76
CA PRO A 83 -3.73 13.22 -6.01
C PRO A 83 -2.60 12.80 -6.98
N ASN A 84 -1.45 13.50 -6.93
CA ASN A 84 -0.35 13.31 -7.88
C ASN A 84 0.82 12.48 -7.33
N GLY A 85 0.77 12.09 -6.06
CA GLY A 85 1.85 11.33 -5.46
C GLY A 85 1.68 11.07 -3.98
N ALA A 86 2.48 10.16 -3.47
CA ALA A 86 2.47 9.81 -2.07
C ALA A 86 3.87 9.43 -1.58
N ARG A 87 4.13 9.63 -0.30
CA ARG A 87 5.36 9.20 0.35
C ARG A 87 5.04 8.10 1.34
N ILE A 88 5.70 6.97 1.18
CA ILE A 88 5.60 5.81 2.05
C ILE A 88 6.87 5.75 2.89
N GLU A 89 6.73 5.78 4.21
CA GLU A 89 7.79 5.48 5.14
C GLU A 89 7.88 3.97 5.35
N VAL A 90 9.08 3.43 5.29
CA VAL A 90 9.38 2.02 5.56
C VAL A 90 10.29 1.99 6.78
N LYS A 91 9.84 1.35 7.85
CA LYS A 91 10.56 1.30 9.13
C LYS A 91 10.87 -0.12 9.52
N ALA A 92 12.15 -0.38 9.81
CA ALA A 92 12.60 -1.64 10.34
C ALA A 92 12.63 -1.61 11.87
N HIS A 93 11.77 -2.38 12.54
CA HIS A 93 11.75 -2.47 14.01
C HIS A 93 12.87 -3.38 14.56
N ARG A 94 13.50 -4.16 13.69
CA ARG A 94 14.69 -4.99 13.96
C ARG A 94 15.60 -4.96 12.76
N ALA A 95 16.86 -5.35 12.96
CA ALA A 95 17.78 -5.52 11.84
C ALA A 95 17.20 -6.56 10.87
N TYR A 96 17.25 -6.25 9.57
CA TYR A 96 16.75 -7.11 8.51
C TYR A 96 17.68 -7.06 7.32
N THR A 97 18.13 -8.22 6.87
CA THR A 97 18.90 -8.38 5.64
C THR A 97 18.15 -9.35 4.75
N GLY A 98 17.75 -8.89 3.56
CA GLY A 98 17.02 -9.73 2.62
C GLY A 98 16.28 -8.94 1.56
N THR A 99 15.38 -9.63 0.88
CA THR A 99 14.49 -9.02 -0.12
C THR A 99 13.16 -8.69 0.53
N LEU A 100 12.69 -7.47 0.31
CA LEU A 100 11.40 -6.94 0.74
C LEU A 100 10.64 -6.51 -0.52
N GLU A 101 9.37 -6.88 -0.62
CA GLU A 101 8.47 -6.33 -1.63
C GLU A 101 7.47 -5.42 -0.93
N ILE A 102 7.41 -4.16 -1.35
CA ILE A 102 6.42 -3.21 -0.86
C ILE A 102 5.34 -3.08 -1.92
N PHE A 103 4.09 -3.29 -1.53
CA PHE A 103 2.92 -3.10 -2.37
C PHE A 103 2.13 -1.88 -1.87
N ALA A 104 1.87 -0.94 -2.77
CA ALA A 104 0.99 0.18 -2.53
C ALA A 104 -0.24 0.02 -3.41
N ILE A 105 -1.41 0.01 -2.79
CA ILE A 105 -2.72 -0.10 -3.44
C ILE A 105 -3.39 1.25 -3.31
N CYS A 106 -3.50 1.97 -4.43
CA CYS A 106 -4.07 3.31 -4.50
C CYS A 106 -5.45 3.25 -5.19
N TYR A 107 -6.47 3.86 -4.61
CA TYR A 107 -7.81 3.94 -5.23
C TYR A 107 -8.50 5.26 -4.93
N ASP A 108 -9.37 5.70 -5.85
CA ASP A 108 -10.14 6.93 -5.67
C ASP A 108 -11.30 6.66 -4.70
N PRO A 109 -11.41 7.39 -3.57
CA PRO A 109 -12.52 7.22 -2.63
C PRO A 109 -13.89 7.41 -3.28
N SER A 110 -13.97 8.23 -4.35
CA SER A 110 -15.22 8.50 -5.06
C SER A 110 -15.70 7.37 -5.97
N THR A 111 -14.84 6.37 -6.26
CA THR A 111 -15.21 5.23 -7.11
C THR A 111 -15.92 4.12 -6.35
N VAL A 112 -15.89 4.16 -5.01
CA VAL A 112 -16.64 3.25 -4.14
C VAL A 112 -18.01 3.87 -3.88
N ILE A 113 -18.89 3.86 -4.89
CA ILE A 113 -20.28 4.35 -4.79
C ILE A 113 -21.18 3.16 -4.44
N ASP A 114 -22.05 3.38 -3.43
CA ASP A 114 -23.11 2.47 -2.96
C ASP A 114 -23.77 1.65 -4.09
N GLN A 115 -23.85 0.34 -3.89
CA GLN A 115 -24.95 -0.48 -4.37
C GLN A 115 -25.63 -1.14 -3.18
#